data_AF-A0AAI9CIW8-F1
#
_entry.id   AF-A0AAI9CIW8-F1
#
_cell.length_a   1.000
_cell.length_b   1.000
_cell.length_c   1.000
_cell.angle_alpha   90.00
_cell.angle_beta   90.00
_cell.angle_gamma   90.00
#
_symmetry.space_group_name_H-M   'P 1'
#
loop_
_entity.id
_entity.type
_entity.pdbx_description
1 polymer ?
#
loop_
_entity_poly.entity_id
_entity_poly.type
_entity_poly.pdbx_seq_one_letter_code
_entity_poly.pdbx_strand_id
1 'polypeptide(L)'
;MTMMERSKTNAGRVRALFERQPSAALMAREIYQGVGATTPIDRDRIRSALRDLTEAHYLLKDGIGQRAVFRLSGVGMPRAFVVTDEQRERCRLDKAHKQALRRAARRGGAAGPRTADKMTINRSRVERLSGLAPAKAWGMEKDGQRPAETVEQFEARGGQVQRLTASWEQRA
;
A
#
# COMPACT_ATOMS: atom_id res chain seq x y z
N MET A 1 1.28 -16.14 -1.45
CA MET A 1 2.04 -14.87 -1.55
C MET A 1 3.42 -15.14 -2.14
N THR A 2 3.62 -14.80 -3.41
CA THR A 2 4.86 -15.01 -4.19
C THR A 2 6.03 -14.14 -3.68
N MET A 3 7.27 -14.66 -3.74
CA MET A 3 8.49 -13.99 -3.27
C MET A 3 8.66 -12.55 -3.80
N MET A 4 8.16 -12.24 -5.01
CA MET A 4 8.24 -10.92 -5.64
C MET A 4 7.49 -9.80 -4.89
N GLU A 5 6.44 -10.11 -4.14
CA GLU A 5 5.70 -9.10 -3.38
C GLU A 5 6.41 -8.69 -2.09
N ARG A 6 7.20 -9.61 -1.52
CA ARG A 6 7.88 -9.39 -0.24
C ARG A 6 9.02 -8.39 -0.37
N SER A 7 9.68 -8.24 -1.52
CA SER A 7 10.85 -7.38 -1.71
C SER A 7 10.55 -5.87 -1.87
N LYS A 8 9.28 -5.47 -1.99
CA LYS A 8 8.89 -4.04 -2.18
C LYS A 8 9.17 -3.17 -0.95
N THR A 9 9.34 -3.77 0.23
CA THR A 9 9.58 -3.05 1.49
C THR A 9 11.00 -3.31 2.02
N ASN A 10 11.57 -2.36 2.78
CA ASN A 10 12.92 -2.52 3.35
C ASN A 10 13.01 -3.74 4.29
N ALA A 11 12.02 -3.95 5.15
CA ALA A 11 11.90 -5.17 5.97
C ALA A 11 11.74 -6.44 5.11
N GLY A 12 11.07 -6.31 3.97
CA GLY A 12 10.97 -7.33 2.95
C GLY A 12 12.28 -7.75 2.30
N ARG A 13 13.12 -6.77 1.94
CA ARG A 13 14.48 -6.99 1.41
C ARG A 13 15.36 -7.70 2.41
N VAL A 14 15.34 -7.25 3.68
CA VAL A 14 16.07 -7.91 4.77
C VAL A 14 15.59 -9.35 4.97
N ARG A 15 14.27 -9.58 4.96
CA ARG A 15 13.71 -10.93 5.04
C ARG A 15 14.19 -11.83 3.90
N ALA A 16 14.13 -11.35 2.66
CA ALA A 16 14.59 -12.11 1.50
C ALA A 16 16.10 -12.46 1.59
N LEU A 17 16.91 -11.59 2.20
CA LEU A 17 18.34 -11.87 2.43
C LEU A 17 18.51 -13.06 3.39
N PHE A 18 17.82 -13.03 4.54
CA PHE A 18 17.89 -14.09 5.54
C PHE A 18 17.19 -15.38 5.10
N GLU A 19 16.12 -15.32 4.30
CA GLU A 19 15.49 -16.51 3.69
C GLU A 19 16.45 -17.23 2.72
N ARG A 20 17.30 -16.49 2.00
CA ARG A 20 18.35 -17.06 1.13
C ARG A 20 19.52 -17.64 1.92
N GLN A 21 19.75 -17.16 3.14
CA GLN A 21 20.86 -17.57 3.99
C GLN A 21 20.35 -17.84 5.43
N PRO A 22 19.61 -18.93 5.65
CA PRO A 22 18.89 -19.17 6.91
C PRO A 22 19.81 -19.27 8.14
N SER A 23 21.02 -19.78 7.94
CA SER A 23 22.01 -20.01 8.99
C SER A 23 23.05 -18.89 9.12
N ALA A 24 22.93 -17.82 8.33
CA ALA A 24 23.92 -16.75 8.36
C ALA A 24 23.73 -15.84 9.58
N ALA A 25 24.84 -15.56 10.25
CA ALA A 25 24.94 -14.54 11.28
C ALA A 25 25.58 -13.30 10.64
N LEU A 26 24.77 -12.29 10.35
CA LEU A 26 25.19 -11.15 9.56
C LEU A 26 25.30 -9.88 10.41
N MET A 27 26.38 -9.14 10.24
CA MET A 27 26.53 -7.80 10.78
C MET A 27 25.74 -6.78 9.96
N ALA A 28 25.44 -5.62 10.56
CA ALA A 28 24.72 -4.54 9.89
C ALA A 28 25.37 -4.13 8.54
N ARG A 29 26.71 -4.11 8.46
CA ARG A 29 27.44 -3.81 7.22
C ARG A 29 27.15 -4.83 6.11
N GLU A 30 27.18 -6.11 6.44
CA GLU A 30 26.94 -7.20 5.49
C GLU A 30 25.49 -7.19 5.02
N ILE A 31 24.57 -6.86 5.93
CA ILE A 31 23.16 -6.66 5.59
C ILE A 31 23.00 -5.52 4.58
N TYR A 32 23.63 -4.36 4.82
CA TYR A 32 23.57 -3.24 3.86
C TYR A 32 24.08 -3.64 2.48
N GLN A 33 25.16 -4.41 2.40
CA GLN A 33 25.70 -4.90 1.14
C GLN A 33 24.75 -5.92 0.49
N GLY A 34 24.26 -6.90 1.25
CA GLY A 34 23.38 -7.97 0.77
C GLY A 34 22.02 -7.46 0.28
N VAL A 35 21.48 -6.39 0.87
CA VAL A 35 20.27 -5.73 0.35
C VAL A 35 20.56 -4.70 -0.74
N GLY A 36 21.81 -4.26 -0.94
CA GLY A 36 22.16 -3.20 -1.89
C GLY A 36 21.78 -1.79 -1.40
N ALA A 37 22.00 -1.49 -0.11
CA ALA A 37 21.77 -0.18 0.48
C ALA A 37 23.01 0.72 0.34
N THR A 38 23.06 1.49 -0.76
CA THR A 38 24.20 2.35 -1.08
C THR A 38 24.12 3.71 -0.39
N THR A 39 22.92 4.31 -0.34
CA THR A 39 22.74 5.69 0.18
C THR A 39 22.63 5.73 1.70
N PRO A 40 23.03 6.83 2.37
CA PRO A 40 22.85 7.00 3.82
C PRO A 40 21.38 6.88 4.25
N ILE A 41 20.46 7.47 3.47
CA ILE A 41 19.01 7.41 3.74
C ILE A 41 18.50 5.97 3.68
N ASP A 42 18.96 5.17 2.72
CA ASP A 42 18.55 3.77 2.63
C ASP A 42 19.13 2.94 3.77
N ARG A 43 20.37 3.22 4.20
CA ARG A 43 20.96 2.56 5.38
C ARG A 43 20.15 2.85 6.64
N ASP A 44 19.69 4.09 6.82
CA ASP A 44 18.82 4.43 7.96
C ASP A 44 17.47 3.72 7.90
N ARG A 45 16.86 3.65 6.71
CA ARG A 45 15.61 2.89 6.52
C ARG A 45 15.80 1.40 6.80
N ILE A 46 16.95 0.83 6.45
CA ILE A 46 17.30 -0.57 6.77
C ILE A 46 17.56 -0.75 8.27
N ARG A 47 18.20 0.22 8.96
CA ARG A 47 18.32 0.19 10.42
C ARG A 47 16.97 0.19 11.12
N SER A 48 16.04 1.04 10.68
CA SER A 48 14.67 1.02 11.18
C SER A 48 14.00 -0.33 10.94
N ALA A 49 14.15 -0.90 9.75
CA ALA A 49 13.61 -2.22 9.44
C ALA A 49 14.24 -3.34 10.31
N LEU A 50 15.54 -3.30 10.60
CA LEU A 50 16.20 -4.26 11.48
C LEU A 50 15.67 -4.16 12.92
N ARG A 51 15.44 -2.94 13.41
CA ARG A 51 14.80 -2.70 14.69
C ARG A 51 13.41 -3.33 14.73
N ASP A 52 12.56 -3.03 13.74
CA ASP A 52 11.20 -3.57 13.65
C ASP A 52 11.19 -5.11 13.61
N LEU A 53 12.11 -5.72 12.85
CA LEU A 53 12.24 -7.18 12.75
C LEU A 53 12.75 -7.83 14.04
N THR A 54 13.58 -7.12 14.82
CA THR A 54 14.05 -7.57 16.13
C THR A 54 12.94 -7.48 17.18
N GLU A 55 12.20 -6.35 17.20
CA GLU A 55 11.03 -6.16 18.08
C GLU A 55 9.93 -7.18 17.79
N ALA A 56 9.78 -7.61 16.54
CA ALA A 56 8.85 -8.66 16.15
C ALA A 56 9.37 -10.09 16.35
N HIS A 57 10.51 -10.27 17.04
CA HIS A 57 11.16 -11.56 17.32
C HIS A 57 11.50 -12.41 16.08
N TYR A 58 11.58 -11.79 14.90
CA TYR A 58 12.00 -12.46 13.68
C TYR A 58 13.52 -12.64 13.61
N LEU A 59 14.25 -11.59 14.04
CA LEU A 59 15.69 -11.61 14.18
C LEU A 59 16.09 -11.55 15.65
N LEU A 60 17.10 -12.33 16.00
CA LEU A 60 17.86 -12.17 17.23
C LEU A 60 19.00 -11.20 16.95
N LYS A 61 19.18 -10.25 17.87
CA LYS A 61 20.27 -9.28 17.82
C LYS A 61 21.21 -9.54 18.97
N ASP A 62 22.43 -9.94 18.65
CA ASP A 62 23.50 -10.14 19.62
C ASP A 62 24.52 -9.00 19.53
N GLY A 63 24.82 -8.39 20.67
CA GLY A 63 25.79 -7.29 20.77
C GLY A 63 25.23 -5.89 20.54
N ILE A 64 26.12 -4.90 20.61
CA ILE A 64 25.79 -3.48 20.67
C ILE A 64 26.45 -2.73 19.49
N GLY A 65 25.72 -1.77 18.93
CA GLY A 65 26.24 -0.84 17.92
C GLY A 65 26.58 -1.51 16.58
N GLN A 66 27.71 -1.10 15.98
CA GLN A 66 28.16 -1.53 14.65
C GLN A 66 28.55 -3.02 14.58
N ARG A 67 28.89 -3.63 15.73
CA ARG A 67 29.25 -5.05 15.85
C ARG A 67 28.04 -5.94 16.18
N ALA A 68 26.83 -5.38 16.15
CA ALA A 68 25.62 -6.16 16.36
C ALA A 68 25.48 -7.21 15.24
N VAL A 69 25.34 -8.46 15.66
CA VAL A 69 25.14 -9.62 14.80
C VAL A 69 23.66 -9.96 14.81
N PHE A 70 23.11 -10.18 13.62
CA PHE A 70 21.70 -10.53 13.45
C PHE A 70 21.59 -11.96 12.96
N ARG A 71 20.76 -12.76 13.62
CA ARG A 71 20.48 -14.15 13.30
C ARG A 71 18.97 -14.37 13.15
N LEU A 72 18.57 -15.30 12.30
CA LEU A 72 17.18 -15.74 12.25
C LEU A 72 16.82 -16.46 13.54
N SER A 73 15.70 -16.07 14.15
CA SER A 73 15.21 -16.71 15.38
C SER A 73 14.59 -18.09 15.16
N GLY A 74 14.25 -18.46 13.91
CA GLY A 74 13.43 -19.64 13.59
C GLY A 74 11.95 -19.53 13.98
N VAL A 75 11.60 -18.57 14.84
CA VAL A 75 10.22 -18.20 15.17
C VAL A 75 9.68 -17.32 14.04
N GLY A 76 8.69 -17.81 13.30
CA GLY A 76 7.98 -17.00 12.31
C GLY A 76 7.38 -15.76 12.97
N MET A 77 7.33 -14.61 12.27
CA MET A 77 6.74 -13.39 12.83
C MET A 77 5.32 -13.68 13.36
N PRO A 78 5.08 -13.56 14.68
CA PRO A 78 3.73 -13.70 15.19
C PRO A 78 2.89 -12.59 14.56
N ARG A 79 1.80 -12.97 13.88
CA ARG A 79 0.81 -11.97 13.44
C ARG A 79 0.24 -11.37 14.72
N ALA A 80 0.58 -10.12 15.01
CA ALA A 80 -0.08 -9.35 16.04
C ALA A 80 -1.53 -9.13 15.60
N PHE A 81 -2.39 -10.11 15.86
CA PHE A 81 -3.82 -9.89 15.82
C PHE A 81 -4.10 -8.86 16.91
N VAL A 82 -4.73 -7.76 16.52
CA VAL A 82 -5.21 -6.77 17.47
C VAL A 82 -6.49 -7.35 18.06
N VAL A 83 -6.32 -8.15 19.10
CA VAL A 83 -7.41 -8.94 19.72
C VAL A 83 -8.16 -8.09 20.73
N THR A 84 -7.47 -7.19 21.44
CA THR A 84 -8.07 -6.38 22.52
C THR A 84 -8.25 -4.92 22.12
N ASP A 85 -9.23 -4.24 22.73
CA ASP A 85 -9.51 -2.83 22.45
C ASP A 85 -8.36 -1.91 22.89
N GLU A 86 -7.63 -2.24 23.96
CA GLU A 86 -6.43 -1.52 24.36
C GLU A 86 -5.29 -1.59 23.33
N GLN A 87 -5.18 -2.72 22.62
CA GLN A 87 -4.21 -2.87 21.54
C GLN A 87 -4.65 -2.05 20.31
N ARG A 88 -5.95 -1.94 20.03
CA ARG A 88 -6.48 -1.06 18.99
C ARG A 88 -6.17 0.39 19.29
N GLU A 89 -6.37 0.81 20.54
CA GLU A 89 -6.15 2.19 20.93
C GLU A 89 -4.66 2.56 20.90
N ARG A 90 -3.78 1.68 21.40
CA ARG A 90 -2.32 1.84 21.22
C ARG A 90 -1.92 1.93 19.75
N CYS A 91 -2.51 1.10 18.89
CA CYS A 91 -2.26 1.16 17.45
C CYS A 91 -2.73 2.49 16.83
N ARG A 92 -3.89 3.01 17.25
CA ARG A 92 -4.39 4.33 16.80
C ARG A 92 -3.46 5.45 17.24
N LEU A 93 -3.04 5.44 18.51
CA LEU A 93 -2.14 6.45 19.08
C LEU A 93 -0.77 6.44 18.38
N ASP A 94 -0.17 5.27 18.18
CA ASP A 94 1.10 5.14 17.46
C ASP A 94 0.99 5.60 16.00
N LYS A 95 -0.11 5.26 15.33
CA LYS A 95 -0.39 5.72 13.96
C LYS A 95 -0.56 7.24 13.90
N ALA A 96 -1.29 7.82 14.85
CA ALA A 96 -1.48 9.26 14.97
C ALA A 96 -0.16 9.98 15.25
N HIS A 97 0.66 9.45 16.15
CA HIS A 97 1.99 9.97 16.48
C HIS A 97 2.92 9.96 15.26
N LYS A 98 3.02 8.83 14.56
CA LYS A 98 3.79 8.71 13.30
C LYS A 98 3.28 9.68 12.23
N GLN A 99 1.97 9.88 12.13
CA GLN A 99 1.40 10.85 11.19
C GLN A 99 1.71 12.30 11.58
N ALA A 100 1.68 12.64 12.88
CA ALA A 100 2.05 13.95 13.39
C ALA A 100 3.52 14.26 13.09
N LEU A 101 4.44 13.32 13.35
CA LEU A 101 5.86 13.45 13.01
C LEU A 101 6.07 13.69 11.51
N ARG A 102 5.40 12.93 10.64
CA ARG A 102 5.45 13.16 9.18
C ARG A 102 4.95 14.54 8.78
N ARG A 103 3.87 15.02 9.38
CA ARG A 103 3.33 16.36 9.14
C ARG A 103 4.29 17.44 9.64
N ALA A 104 4.93 17.25 10.79
CA ALA A 104 5.93 18.17 11.33
C ALA A 104 7.18 18.25 10.43
N ALA A 105 7.72 17.11 10.00
CA ALA A 105 8.84 17.05 9.08
C ALA A 105 8.55 17.74 7.73
N ARG A 106 7.32 17.59 7.20
CA ARG A 106 6.87 18.30 5.99
C ARG A 106 6.81 19.82 6.18
N ARG A 107 6.44 20.30 7.37
CA ARG A 107 6.45 21.74 7.68
C ARG A 107 7.87 22.28 7.81
N GLY A 108 8.79 21.50 8.38
CA GLY A 108 10.21 21.88 8.50
C GLY A 108 10.97 21.89 7.16
N GLY A 109 10.57 21.07 6.19
CA GLY A 109 11.16 21.05 4.84
C GLY A 109 10.55 22.04 3.84
N ALA A 110 9.53 22.81 4.22
CA ALA A 110 8.78 23.70 3.32
C ALA A 110 9.31 25.15 3.32
N ALA A 111 10.61 25.34 3.52
CA ALA A 111 11.29 26.64 3.33
C ALA A 111 11.78 26.85 1.88
N GLY A 112 11.14 26.18 0.90
CA GLY A 112 11.29 26.52 -0.52
C GLY A 112 10.26 27.57 -0.94
N PRO A 113 10.50 28.34 -2.02
CA PRO A 113 9.60 29.40 -2.46
C PRO A 113 8.19 28.85 -2.61
N ARG A 114 7.23 29.58 -2.02
CA ARG A 114 5.82 29.19 -1.95
C ARG A 114 5.38 28.80 -3.35
N THR A 115 5.04 27.51 -3.47
CA THR A 115 4.54 26.89 -4.69
C THR A 115 3.42 27.73 -5.27
N ALA A 116 3.46 27.92 -6.59
CA ALA A 116 2.56 28.75 -7.38
C ALA A 116 1.13 28.74 -6.83
N ASP A 117 0.49 29.92 -6.84
CA ASP A 117 -0.90 30.09 -6.45
C ASP A 117 -1.74 28.93 -7.02
N LYS A 118 -2.60 28.35 -6.17
CA LYS A 118 -3.48 27.24 -6.54
C LYS A 118 -4.28 27.60 -7.81
N MET A 119 -4.58 28.88 -8.00
CA MET A 119 -5.21 29.40 -9.21
C MET A 119 -4.33 29.19 -10.45
N THR A 120 -3.02 29.42 -10.36
CA THR A 120 -2.05 29.20 -11.45
C THR A 120 -1.85 27.71 -11.77
N ILE A 121 -1.83 26.85 -10.76
CA ILE A 121 -1.76 25.39 -10.95
C ILE A 121 -3.05 24.86 -11.59
N ASN A 122 -4.20 25.36 -11.16
CA ASN A 122 -5.48 24.97 -11.76
C ASN A 122 -5.61 25.51 -13.18
N ARG A 123 -5.15 26.73 -13.46
CA ARG A 123 -5.19 27.33 -14.80
C ARG A 123 -4.33 26.56 -15.79
N SER A 124 -3.08 26.26 -15.43
CA SER A 124 -2.19 25.43 -16.27
C SER A 124 -2.72 24.00 -16.46
N ARG A 125 -3.39 23.42 -15.45
CA ARG A 125 -4.06 22.12 -15.57
C ARG A 125 -5.25 22.18 -16.52
N VAL A 126 -6.08 23.22 -16.42
CA VAL A 126 -7.25 23.42 -17.30
C VAL A 126 -6.82 23.65 -18.74
N GLU A 127 -5.79 24.46 -18.96
CA GLU A 127 -5.21 24.73 -20.28
C GLU A 127 -4.58 23.48 -20.92
N ARG A 128 -4.01 22.59 -20.11
CA ARG A 128 -3.52 21.29 -20.59
C ARG A 128 -4.65 20.30 -20.91
N LEU A 129 -5.81 20.44 -20.26
CA LEU A 129 -6.98 19.59 -20.48
C LEU A 129 -7.87 20.09 -21.63
N SER A 130 -7.85 21.38 -21.94
CA SER A 130 -8.67 21.97 -23.02
C SER A 130 -8.26 21.53 -24.41
N GLY A 131 -7.01 21.10 -24.60
CA GLY A 131 -6.52 20.51 -25.85
C GLY A 131 -6.73 18.99 -25.97
N LEU A 132 -7.25 18.33 -24.92
CA LEU A 132 -7.53 16.89 -24.95
C LEU A 132 -9.00 16.67 -25.32
N ALA A 133 -9.25 15.72 -26.22
CA ALA A 133 -10.61 15.27 -26.53
C ALA A 133 -11.34 14.93 -25.21
N PRO A 134 -12.66 15.25 -25.09
CA PRO A 134 -13.40 14.99 -23.87
C PRO A 134 -13.20 13.54 -23.46
N ALA A 135 -12.85 13.32 -22.19
CA ALA A 135 -12.62 11.99 -21.67
C ALA A 135 -13.83 11.11 -21.99
N LYS A 136 -13.61 9.96 -22.63
CA LYS A 136 -14.65 8.95 -22.84
C LYS A 136 -15.40 8.77 -21.52
N ALA A 137 -16.72 8.87 -21.57
CA ALA A 137 -17.58 8.65 -20.41
C ALA A 137 -17.13 7.36 -19.72
N TRP A 138 -16.79 7.47 -18.44
CA TRP A 138 -16.43 6.33 -17.63
C TRP A 138 -17.67 5.44 -17.50
N GLY A 139 -17.75 4.39 -18.31
CA GLY A 139 -18.93 3.55 -18.41
C GLY A 139 -18.83 2.49 -19.51
N MET A 140 -18.10 1.41 -19.21
CA MET A 140 -18.45 0.04 -19.58
C MET A 140 -18.94 -0.23 -21.02
N GLU A 141 -18.20 0.17 -22.05
CA GLU A 141 -18.23 -0.60 -23.30
C GLU A 141 -17.30 -1.81 -23.11
N LYS A 142 -17.82 -2.85 -22.45
CA LYS A 142 -17.23 -4.19 -22.59
C LYS A 142 -17.58 -4.67 -23.99
N ASP A 143 -16.56 -5.01 -24.77
CA ASP A 143 -16.71 -5.72 -26.04
C ASP A 143 -17.73 -6.86 -25.88
N GLY A 144 -18.91 -6.71 -26.50
CA GLY A 144 -19.98 -7.70 -26.46
C GLY A 144 -21.31 -7.26 -25.86
N GLN A 145 -21.48 -6.00 -25.44
CA GLN A 145 -22.81 -5.50 -25.11
C GLN A 145 -23.62 -5.31 -26.41
N ARG A 146 -24.44 -6.31 -26.77
CA ARG A 146 -25.47 -6.14 -27.80
C ARG A 146 -26.42 -5.02 -27.34
N PRO A 147 -26.97 -4.20 -28.26
CA PRO A 147 -28.04 -3.27 -27.92
C PRO A 147 -29.12 -4.04 -27.16
N ALA A 148 -29.61 -3.48 -26.05
CA ALA A 148 -30.70 -4.11 -25.32
C ALA A 148 -31.91 -4.26 -26.26
N GLU A 149 -32.35 -5.49 -26.50
CA GLU A 149 -33.55 -5.76 -27.29
C GLU A 149 -34.76 -5.18 -26.55
N THR A 150 -35.67 -4.56 -27.29
CA THR A 150 -36.96 -4.12 -26.71
C THR A 150 -37.84 -5.34 -26.42
N VAL A 151 -38.83 -5.17 -25.54
CA VAL A 151 -39.82 -6.22 -25.24
C VAL A 151 -40.50 -6.72 -26.52
N GLU A 152 -40.86 -5.80 -27.42
CA GLU A 152 -41.49 -6.11 -28.71
C GLU A 152 -40.58 -6.96 -29.62
N GLN A 153 -39.27 -6.66 -29.63
CA GLN A 153 -38.28 -7.43 -30.40
C GLN A 153 -38.08 -8.83 -29.81
N PHE A 154 -38.14 -8.96 -28.49
CA PHE A 154 -38.03 -10.26 -27.80
C PHE A 154 -39.26 -11.14 -28.04
N GLU A 155 -40.47 -10.56 -28.01
CA GLU A 155 -41.72 -11.27 -28.33
C GLU A 155 -41.78 -11.68 -29.81
N ALA A 156 -41.34 -10.82 -30.73
CA ALA A 156 -41.28 -11.15 -32.17
C ALA A 156 -40.33 -12.33 -32.50
N ARG A 157 -39.35 -12.61 -31.63
CA ARG A 157 -38.45 -13.78 -31.73
C ARG A 157 -39.05 -15.05 -31.10
N GLY A 158 -40.29 -14.99 -30.61
CA GLY A 158 -40.99 -16.09 -29.94
C GLY A 158 -40.68 -16.17 -28.43
N GLY A 159 -40.10 -15.12 -27.84
CA GLY A 159 -39.92 -15.02 -26.40
C GLY A 159 -41.25 -14.77 -25.69
N GLN A 160 -41.40 -15.29 -24.47
CA GLN A 160 -42.56 -15.03 -23.63
C GLN A 160 -42.18 -14.11 -22.48
N VAL A 161 -42.90 -13.01 -22.31
CA VAL A 161 -42.69 -12.07 -21.20
C VAL A 161 -43.66 -12.38 -20.06
N GLN A 162 -43.12 -12.55 -18.85
CA GLN A 162 -43.90 -12.68 -17.63
C GLN A 162 -43.78 -11.39 -16.82
N ARG A 163 -44.89 -10.71 -16.59
CA ARG A 163 -44.94 -9.55 -15.69
C ARG A 163 -45.13 -10.04 -14.26
N LEU A 164 -44.14 -9.80 -13.42
CA LEU A 164 -44.27 -9.98 -11.97
C LEU A 164 -44.62 -8.63 -11.36
N THR A 165 -45.85 -8.50 -10.85
CA THR A 165 -46.28 -7.30 -10.13
C THR A 165 -45.48 -7.17 -8.85
N ALA A 166 -44.83 -6.02 -8.66
CA ALA A 166 -44.07 -5.76 -7.45
C ALA A 166 -45.02 -5.47 -6.27
N SER A 167 -44.60 -5.80 -5.05
CA SER A 167 -45.45 -5.68 -3.85
C SER A 167 -45.91 -4.25 -3.53
N TRP A 168 -45.23 -3.23 -4.07
CA TRP A 168 -45.63 -1.82 -3.94
C TRP A 168 -46.66 -1.37 -4.98
N GLU A 169 -46.80 -2.06 -6.12
CA GLU A 169 -47.83 -1.78 -7.13
C GLU A 169 -49.21 -2.30 -6.70
N GLN A 170 -49.26 -3.24 -5.74
CA GLN A 170 -50.50 -3.80 -5.20
C GLN A 170 -51.17 -2.93 -4.12
N ARG A 171 -50.50 -1.86 -3.67
CA ARG A 171 -50.98 -0.97 -2.59
C ARG A 171 -51.52 0.37 -3.09
N ALA A 172 -51.64 0.56 -4.41
CA ALA A 172 -52.23 1.75 -5.04
C ALA A 172 -53.71 1.53 -5.35
#